data_AF-A0A2B4RJ25-F1
#
_entry.id   AF-A0A2B4RJ25-F1
#
_cell.length_a   1.000
_cell.length_b   1.000
_cell.length_c   1.000
_cell.angle_alpha   90.00
_cell.angle_beta   90.00
_cell.angle_gamma   90.00
#
_symmetry.space_group_name_H-M   'P 1'
#
loop_
_entity.id
_entity.type
_entity.pdbx_description
1 polymer ?
#
loop_
_entity_poly.entity_id
_entity_poly.type
_entity_poly.pdbx_seq_one_letter_code
_entity_poly.pdbx_strand_id
1 'polypeptide(L)'
;MITLLPFLFPILLHECCATGNVSAALNNQTCWTECTKTCGGGMQVTCLNNTAVTRACNTRRCPGDPEWTKCTLSCGGGMQKNMDNSSIIRTCNTMPCPGDAGCLSAYLSFEHVYNHIVYDESHNGNAGTMHGCARIVSNGKFGKGLQLSEDGNVTFDVEKFSNRPTDAITISLWLNLSQVNGSHELFFTCGTPELYNMGDYHFAIDDGKVRWLEELPGGGTRFKVSSNATIKSGSWYHITGTYRHTTGRARLYINGLLSNEAQLLTISKRSVVPNLSNTTHAQWKCANLGSSKKDKPLQGIMDEFRIFKCELLPQEIMDLYSKNTVKKFRIPAAKSTLVERPLWRKEPFFSNG
;
A
#
# COMPACT_ATOMS: atom_id res chain seq x y z
N MET A 1 21.37 37.47 -4.10
CA MET A 1 22.04 37.61 -5.41
C MET A 1 22.86 36.33 -5.59
N ILE A 2 22.37 35.25 -6.18
CA ILE A 2 21.99 35.02 -7.59
C ILE A 2 23.08 35.49 -8.55
N THR A 3 23.86 34.53 -9.08
CA THR A 3 24.20 34.46 -10.49
C THR A 3 24.11 33.00 -10.94
N LEU A 4 23.11 32.75 -11.80
CA LEU A 4 22.87 31.55 -12.60
C LEU A 4 23.97 31.38 -13.65
N LEU A 5 24.20 30.14 -14.12
CA LEU A 5 24.35 29.79 -15.54
C LEU A 5 24.21 28.24 -15.74
N PRO A 6 23.82 27.76 -16.95
CA PRO A 6 22.57 26.99 -17.11
C PRO A 6 22.72 25.75 -18.06
N PHE A 7 21.58 25.13 -18.39
CA PHE A 7 21.28 24.28 -19.57
C PHE A 7 21.75 22.80 -19.64
N LEU A 8 20.74 21.92 -19.50
CA LEU A 8 20.18 21.01 -20.53
C LEU A 8 21.12 20.15 -21.42
N PHE A 9 20.84 18.84 -21.37
CA PHE A 9 21.16 17.79 -22.35
C PHE A 9 20.90 18.22 -23.81
N PRO A 10 21.72 17.77 -24.77
CA PRO A 10 21.42 16.50 -25.42
C PRO A 10 22.67 15.64 -25.67
N ILE A 11 22.66 14.38 -25.23
CA ILE A 11 23.56 13.39 -25.84
C ILE A 11 22.94 13.09 -27.19
N LEU A 12 23.43 13.80 -28.21
CA LEU A 12 23.18 13.49 -29.61
C LEU A 12 23.60 12.03 -29.85
N LEU A 13 22.61 11.19 -30.11
CA LEU A 13 22.71 9.81 -30.58
C LEU A 13 23.34 9.70 -32.00
N HIS A 14 24.15 10.67 -32.43
CA HIS A 14 24.56 10.84 -33.83
C HIS A 14 26.05 10.66 -34.13
N GLU A 15 26.88 10.26 -33.16
CA GLU A 15 28.32 10.00 -33.40
C GLU A 15 28.76 8.58 -32.99
N CYS A 16 27.87 7.59 -33.13
CA CYS A 16 28.33 6.20 -33.21
C CYS A 16 28.87 5.96 -34.63
N CYS A 17 30.19 6.19 -34.81
CA CYS A 17 30.97 6.00 -36.03
C CYS A 17 30.76 7.02 -37.16
N ALA A 18 31.20 8.27 -36.97
CA ALA A 18 31.41 9.21 -38.07
C ALA A 18 32.73 9.98 -37.94
N THR A 19 33.85 9.29 -38.02
CA THR A 19 35.04 9.80 -38.73
C THR A 19 35.75 8.61 -39.36
N GLY A 20 35.52 8.47 -40.67
CA GLY A 20 36.35 7.62 -41.50
C GLY A 20 37.78 8.15 -41.48
N ASN A 21 38.65 7.47 -40.74
CA ASN A 21 39.97 7.15 -41.25
C ASN A 21 40.26 5.70 -40.89
N VAL A 22 39.96 4.84 -41.86
CA VAL A 22 40.26 3.41 -41.82
C VAL A 22 41.79 3.26 -41.80
N SER A 23 42.32 2.85 -40.66
CA SER A 23 43.47 1.95 -40.65
C SER A 23 43.11 0.78 -39.76
N ALA A 24 43.24 -0.41 -40.33
CA ALA A 24 42.69 -1.66 -39.86
C ALA A 24 43.06 -1.96 -38.40
N ALA A 25 42.06 -2.22 -37.56
CA ALA A 25 42.23 -3.06 -36.40
C ALA A 25 41.47 -4.35 -36.64
N LEU A 26 42.24 -5.39 -36.96
CA LEU A 26 41.83 -6.78 -36.89
C LEU A 26 41.21 -7.08 -35.50
N ASN A 27 40.27 -8.03 -35.49
CA ASN A 27 39.64 -8.66 -34.31
C ASN A 27 38.50 -7.88 -33.65
N ASN A 28 37.26 -8.16 -34.08
CA ASN A 28 36.05 -8.31 -33.24
C ASN A 28 35.89 -7.37 -32.01
N GLN A 29 36.30 -6.11 -32.10
CA GLN A 29 36.21 -5.16 -31.00
C GLN A 29 34.93 -4.33 -31.10
N THR A 30 33.96 -4.66 -30.25
CA THR A 30 32.78 -3.82 -30.02
C THR A 30 33.18 -2.50 -29.37
N CYS A 31 32.83 -1.36 -29.98
CA CYS A 31 33.09 -0.02 -29.45
C CYS A 31 32.14 0.28 -28.27
N TRP A 32 32.60 0.09 -27.05
CA TRP A 32 31.89 0.54 -25.84
C TRP A 32 32.26 1.98 -25.53
N THR A 33 31.29 2.78 -25.08
CA THR A 33 31.56 4.11 -24.52
C THR A 33 32.48 4.01 -23.30
N GLU A 34 33.07 5.14 -22.89
CA GLU A 34 33.67 5.22 -21.57
C GLU A 34 32.65 4.91 -20.47
N CYS A 35 33.15 4.40 -19.34
CA CYS A 35 32.31 4.06 -18.21
C CYS A 35 31.75 5.34 -17.58
N THR A 36 30.43 5.40 -17.35
CA THR A 36 29.78 6.60 -16.79
C THR A 36 30.26 6.99 -15.39
N LYS A 37 30.98 6.11 -14.69
CA LYS A 37 31.60 6.37 -13.39
C LYS A 37 32.99 5.75 -13.34
N THR A 38 33.91 6.39 -12.65
CA THR A 38 35.29 5.89 -12.47
C THR A 38 35.39 4.79 -11.39
N CYS A 39 34.36 4.62 -10.57
CA CYS A 39 34.23 3.60 -9.51
C CYS A 39 32.76 3.55 -9.02
N GLY A 40 32.40 2.59 -8.17
CA GLY A 40 31.07 2.50 -7.56
C GLY A 40 29.95 1.98 -8.48
N GLY A 41 30.31 1.30 -9.57
CA GLY A 41 29.37 0.68 -10.50
C GLY A 41 28.80 1.68 -11.52
N GLY A 42 29.59 2.00 -12.55
CA GLY A 42 29.15 2.72 -13.74
C GLY A 42 28.55 1.78 -14.79
N MET A 43 28.10 2.36 -15.89
CA MET A 43 27.59 1.63 -17.06
C MET A 43 28.32 2.08 -18.32
N GLN A 44 28.64 1.13 -19.20
CA GLN A 44 29.04 1.41 -20.58
C GLN A 44 27.89 1.05 -21.51
N VAL A 45 27.80 1.76 -22.62
CA VAL A 45 26.81 1.50 -23.66
C VAL A 45 27.53 1.19 -24.97
N THR A 46 27.01 0.27 -25.75
CA THR A 46 27.43 0.04 -27.14
C THR A 46 26.19 -0.15 -28.01
N CYS A 47 26.32 0.11 -29.31
CA CYS A 47 25.27 -0.13 -30.28
C CYS A 47 25.61 -1.42 -31.04
N LEU A 48 24.78 -2.45 -30.84
CA LEU A 48 24.81 -3.70 -31.59
C LEU A 48 23.49 -3.80 -32.36
N ASN A 49 23.53 -3.94 -33.68
CA ASN A 49 22.34 -4.06 -34.54
C ASN A 49 21.27 -2.98 -34.29
N ASN A 50 21.65 -1.69 -34.28
CA ASN A 50 20.76 -0.56 -33.96
C ASN A 50 20.05 -0.63 -32.59
N THR A 51 20.53 -1.46 -31.67
CA THR A 51 20.00 -1.54 -30.30
C THR A 51 21.09 -1.20 -29.28
N ALA A 52 20.74 -0.38 -28.30
CA ALA A 52 21.65 0.00 -27.22
C ALA A 52 21.76 -1.13 -26.20
N VAL A 53 22.94 -1.73 -26.10
CA VAL A 53 23.27 -2.77 -25.11
C VAL A 53 24.12 -2.14 -24.02
N THR A 54 23.81 -2.43 -22.76
CA THR A 54 24.54 -1.89 -21.60
C THR A 54 25.26 -2.98 -20.83
N ARG A 55 26.36 -2.63 -20.19
CA ARG A 55 27.05 -3.49 -19.22
C ARG A 55 27.56 -2.69 -18.03
N ALA A 56 27.65 -3.34 -16.89
CA ALA A 56 28.28 -2.76 -15.71
C ALA A 56 29.80 -2.65 -15.90
N CYS A 57 30.38 -1.55 -15.42
CA CYS A 57 31.81 -1.27 -15.47
C CYS A 57 32.22 -0.55 -14.18
N ASN A 58 33.52 -0.53 -13.87
CA ASN A 58 34.06 0.10 -12.66
C ASN A 58 33.25 -0.26 -11.39
N THR A 59 32.95 -1.56 -11.27
CA THR A 59 32.18 -2.14 -10.15
C THR A 59 32.99 -2.19 -8.86
N ARG A 60 34.27 -1.86 -8.91
CA ARG A 60 35.11 -1.65 -7.74
C ARG A 60 34.69 -0.37 -7.02
N ARG A 61 34.65 -0.44 -5.70
CA ARG A 61 34.23 0.64 -4.80
C ARG A 61 35.12 1.88 -4.96
N CYS A 62 34.51 3.06 -4.86
CA CYS A 62 35.26 4.29 -4.86
C CYS A 62 36.10 4.42 -3.58
N PRO A 63 37.37 4.86 -3.67
CA PRO A 63 38.13 5.27 -2.51
C PRO A 63 37.36 6.38 -1.76
N GLY A 64 36.99 6.13 -0.51
CA GLY A 64 36.23 7.06 0.33
C GLY A 64 34.71 6.84 0.38
N ASP A 65 34.14 5.89 -0.37
CA ASP A 65 32.74 5.51 -0.18
C ASP A 65 32.61 4.66 1.08
N PRO A 66 31.86 5.08 2.12
CA PRO A 66 31.77 4.31 3.35
C PRO A 66 30.94 3.05 3.21
N GLU A 67 31.36 1.98 3.88
CA GLU A 67 30.59 0.75 3.98
C GLU A 67 29.57 0.95 5.09
N TRP A 68 28.34 0.50 4.89
CA TRP A 68 27.28 0.69 5.88
C TRP A 68 26.80 -0.65 6.39
N THR A 69 26.56 -0.76 7.70
CA THR A 69 25.94 -1.95 8.28
C THR A 69 24.60 -2.23 7.62
N LYS A 70 24.13 -3.49 7.65
CA LYS A 70 22.73 -3.80 7.29
C LYS A 70 21.79 -2.88 8.05
N CYS A 71 20.71 -2.45 7.38
CA CYS A 71 19.69 -1.61 8.00
C CYS A 71 19.10 -2.32 9.22
N THR A 72 18.93 -1.61 10.34
CA THR A 72 18.40 -2.20 11.58
C THR A 72 16.96 -2.69 11.46
N LEU A 73 16.19 -2.19 10.49
CA LEU A 73 14.79 -2.52 10.24
C LEU A 73 14.56 -2.78 8.74
N SER A 74 13.60 -3.64 8.38
CA SER A 74 13.27 -3.97 6.99
C SER A 74 12.30 -2.99 6.30
N CYS A 75 11.65 -2.13 7.08
CA CYS A 75 10.70 -1.08 6.67
C CYS A 75 10.53 -0.10 7.86
N GLY A 76 9.78 0.99 7.69
CA GLY A 76 9.42 1.91 8.78
C GLY A 76 10.53 2.87 9.23
N GLY A 77 11.69 2.87 8.56
CA GLY A 77 12.83 3.72 8.88
C GLY A 77 13.77 3.10 9.92
N GLY A 78 14.77 2.35 9.45
CA GLY A 78 15.90 1.87 10.26
C GLY A 78 17.11 2.79 10.20
N MET A 79 18.17 2.41 10.92
CA MET A 79 19.46 3.10 10.96
C MET A 79 20.56 2.21 10.38
N GLN A 80 21.53 2.81 9.70
CA GLN A 80 22.82 2.19 9.37
C GLN A 80 23.93 2.99 10.02
N LYS A 81 24.97 2.29 10.48
CA LYS A 81 26.22 2.91 10.91
C LYS A 81 27.25 2.73 9.82
N ASN A 82 28.07 3.76 9.64
CA ASN A 82 29.25 3.67 8.81
C ASN A 82 30.24 2.69 9.48
N MET A 83 30.73 1.72 8.72
CA MET A 83 31.63 0.68 9.22
C MET A 83 33.02 1.23 9.54
N ASP A 84 33.43 2.31 8.87
CA ASP A 84 34.73 2.96 9.10
C ASP A 84 34.67 3.93 10.30
N ASN A 85 33.49 4.51 10.58
CA ASN A 85 33.27 5.37 11.74
C ASN A 85 31.84 5.25 12.28
N SER A 86 31.67 4.47 13.36
CA SER A 86 30.36 4.18 13.94
C SER A 86 29.61 5.38 14.55
N SER A 87 30.24 6.55 14.68
CA SER A 87 29.57 7.80 15.08
C SER A 87 28.78 8.45 13.94
N ILE A 88 29.03 8.04 12.69
CA ILE A 88 28.30 8.50 11.51
C ILE A 88 27.16 7.53 11.22
N ILE A 89 25.93 8.03 11.31
CA ILE A 89 24.68 7.26 11.20
C ILE A 89 23.82 7.85 10.09
N ARG A 90 23.13 7.00 9.33
CA ARG A 90 22.10 7.43 8.36
C ARG A 90 20.84 6.59 8.46
N THR A 91 19.73 7.14 7.98
CA THR A 91 18.46 6.42 7.87
C THR A 91 18.44 5.50 6.65
N CYS A 92 17.67 4.41 6.74
CA CYS A 92 17.50 3.40 5.69
C CYS A 92 16.10 2.78 5.75
N ASN A 93 15.65 2.12 4.68
CA ASN A 93 14.34 1.43 4.62
C ASN A 93 13.18 2.30 5.11
N THR A 94 13.10 3.54 4.64
CA THR A 94 12.13 4.57 5.04
C THR A 94 10.73 4.38 4.44
N MET A 95 10.50 3.29 3.70
CA MET A 95 9.18 2.92 3.21
C MET A 95 8.29 2.41 4.36
N PRO A 96 6.99 2.74 4.40
CA PRO A 96 6.08 2.26 5.46
C PRO A 96 6.05 0.72 5.55
N CYS A 97 6.04 0.18 6.76
CA CYS A 97 5.87 -1.27 6.96
C CYS A 97 4.46 -1.72 6.57
N PRO A 98 4.33 -2.77 5.76
CA PRO A 98 3.05 -3.47 5.63
C PRO A 98 2.68 -4.08 6.99
N GLY A 99 1.47 -3.79 7.49
CA GLY A 99 0.93 -4.40 8.70
C GLY A 99 1.37 -3.82 10.05
N ASP A 100 1.86 -2.57 10.10
CA ASP A 100 2.08 -1.90 11.39
C ASP A 100 0.74 -1.70 12.13
N ALA A 101 0.73 -1.95 13.44
CA ALA A 101 -0.44 -1.92 14.33
C ALA A 101 -1.16 -0.55 14.42
N GLY A 102 -0.76 0.45 13.65
CA GLY A 102 -1.53 1.67 13.38
C GLY A 102 -2.37 1.61 12.10
N CYS A 103 -2.39 0.50 11.36
CA CYS A 103 -3.08 0.42 10.07
C CYS A 103 -4.59 0.16 10.18
N LEU A 104 -5.05 -0.63 11.15
CA LEU A 104 -6.48 -0.86 11.36
C LEU A 104 -7.13 0.44 11.82
N SER A 105 -8.03 0.99 11.01
CA SER A 105 -8.76 2.23 11.28
C SER A 105 -10.07 1.95 12.00
N ALA A 106 -10.83 0.96 11.56
CA ALA A 106 -12.09 0.58 12.19
C ALA A 106 -12.29 -0.93 12.06
N TYR A 107 -12.91 -1.54 13.08
CA TYR A 107 -13.32 -2.94 13.06
C TYR A 107 -14.68 -3.10 13.73
N LEU A 108 -15.70 -3.41 12.93
CA LEU A 108 -17.04 -3.72 13.39
C LEU A 108 -17.26 -5.24 13.28
N SER A 109 -17.09 -5.93 14.42
CA SER A 109 -17.38 -7.37 14.55
C SER A 109 -18.87 -7.67 14.69
N PHE A 110 -19.67 -6.68 15.10
CA PHE A 110 -21.10 -6.82 15.44
C PHE A 110 -21.41 -7.64 16.69
N GLU A 111 -20.39 -8.07 17.44
CA GLU A 111 -20.58 -8.79 18.71
C GLU A 111 -21.07 -7.88 19.84
N HIS A 112 -20.49 -6.68 19.89
CA HIS A 112 -20.70 -5.67 20.93
C HIS A 112 -21.54 -4.52 20.38
N VAL A 113 -22.83 -4.54 20.70
CA VAL A 113 -23.80 -3.54 20.26
C VAL A 113 -24.65 -3.10 21.44
N TYR A 114 -24.79 -1.78 21.61
CA TYR A 114 -25.64 -1.19 22.66
C TYR A 114 -26.40 0.01 22.11
N ASN A 115 -27.72 0.02 22.27
CA ASN A 115 -28.60 1.12 21.83
C ASN A 115 -28.32 1.58 20.38
N HIS A 116 -28.33 0.65 19.43
CA HIS A 116 -28.02 0.87 18.01
C HIS A 116 -26.58 1.30 17.68
N ILE A 117 -25.69 1.38 18.67
CA ILE A 117 -24.26 1.68 18.47
C ILE A 117 -23.49 0.37 18.38
N VAL A 118 -22.80 0.14 17.26
CA VAL A 118 -21.85 -0.95 17.04
C VAL A 118 -20.46 -0.49 17.45
N TYR A 119 -19.83 -1.24 18.34
CA TYR A 119 -18.56 -0.86 18.92
C TYR A 119 -17.43 -1.08 17.91
N ASP A 120 -16.44 -0.18 17.97
CA ASP A 120 -15.21 -0.31 17.20
C ASP A 120 -14.16 -1.10 17.98
N GLU A 121 -13.95 -2.35 17.58
CA GLU A 121 -12.97 -3.26 18.17
C GLU A 121 -11.53 -2.98 17.69
N SER A 122 -11.33 -1.98 16.81
CA SER A 122 -9.98 -1.51 16.50
C SER A 122 -9.37 -0.66 17.62
N HIS A 123 -10.20 -0.21 18.57
CA HIS A 123 -9.84 0.69 19.67
C HIS A 123 -9.47 2.12 19.22
N ASN A 124 -9.90 2.55 18.03
CA ASN A 124 -9.72 3.93 17.56
C ASN A 124 -10.93 4.83 17.86
N GLY A 125 -12.02 4.27 18.38
CA GLY A 125 -13.23 5.03 18.72
C GLY A 125 -14.14 5.33 17.53
N ASN A 126 -13.98 4.58 16.43
CA ASN A 126 -14.75 4.77 15.19
C ASN A 126 -16.03 3.94 15.19
N ALA A 127 -16.85 4.08 16.24
CA ALA A 127 -18.09 3.34 16.38
C ALA A 127 -19.07 3.63 15.23
N GLY A 128 -19.88 2.63 14.88
CA GLY A 128 -20.95 2.76 13.88
C GLY A 128 -22.32 2.93 14.54
N THR A 129 -23.20 3.73 13.95
CA THR A 129 -24.60 3.86 14.40
C THR A 129 -25.52 3.21 13.38
N MET A 130 -26.33 2.25 13.81
CA MET A 130 -27.34 1.58 12.98
C MET A 130 -28.58 2.45 12.84
N HIS A 131 -29.17 2.48 11.64
CA HIS A 131 -30.44 3.16 11.36
C HIS A 131 -31.39 2.30 10.55
N GLY A 132 -32.66 2.72 10.48
CA GLY A 132 -33.70 2.04 9.72
C GLY A 132 -33.90 0.60 10.22
N CYS A 133 -34.05 -0.35 9.30
CA CYS A 133 -34.22 -1.75 9.63
C CYS A 133 -32.91 -2.54 9.80
N ALA A 134 -31.77 -1.86 9.99
CA ALA A 134 -30.52 -2.52 10.34
C ALA A 134 -30.64 -3.24 11.70
N ARG A 135 -30.27 -4.53 11.76
CA ARG A 135 -30.37 -5.32 12.98
C ARG A 135 -29.27 -6.36 13.11
N ILE A 136 -28.98 -6.74 14.35
CA ILE A 136 -28.02 -7.79 14.66
C ILE A 136 -28.72 -9.15 14.68
N VAL A 137 -28.09 -10.13 14.05
CA VAL A 137 -28.56 -11.53 13.99
C VAL A 137 -27.48 -12.49 14.47
N SER A 138 -27.88 -13.66 14.94
CA SER A 138 -26.97 -14.67 15.51
C SER A 138 -26.35 -15.63 14.49
N ASN A 139 -26.70 -15.50 13.20
CA ASN A 139 -26.20 -16.33 12.11
C ASN A 139 -25.18 -15.59 11.23
N GLY A 140 -24.31 -14.80 11.87
CA GLY A 140 -23.13 -14.23 11.23
C GLY A 140 -22.18 -15.32 10.74
N LYS A 141 -21.13 -14.90 10.03
CA LYS A 141 -20.06 -15.81 9.62
C LYS A 141 -19.26 -16.27 10.84
N PHE A 142 -19.02 -15.36 11.77
CA PHE A 142 -18.35 -15.58 13.05
C PHE A 142 -19.22 -14.99 14.16
N GLY A 143 -20.09 -15.81 14.74
CA GLY A 143 -20.98 -15.34 15.80
C GLY A 143 -22.13 -14.49 15.24
N LYS A 144 -22.26 -13.26 15.71
CA LYS A 144 -23.29 -12.32 15.28
C LYS A 144 -22.91 -11.64 13.97
N GLY A 145 -23.89 -11.12 13.26
CA GLY A 145 -23.67 -10.33 12.06
C GLY A 145 -24.68 -9.19 11.94
N LEU A 146 -24.34 -8.22 11.11
CA LEU A 146 -25.22 -7.13 10.73
C LEU A 146 -26.12 -7.57 9.57
N GLN A 147 -27.42 -7.70 9.82
CA GLN A 147 -28.40 -7.85 8.76
C GLN A 147 -28.89 -6.49 8.29
N LEU A 148 -28.78 -6.25 6.98
CA LEU A 148 -29.34 -5.09 6.30
C LEU A 148 -30.50 -5.51 5.39
N SER A 149 -31.47 -4.60 5.28
CA SER A 149 -32.62 -4.66 4.37
C SER A 149 -32.72 -3.34 3.59
N GLU A 150 -33.77 -3.16 2.78
CA GLU A 150 -33.87 -2.06 1.79
C GLU A 150 -33.65 -0.63 2.32
N ASP A 151 -33.88 -0.39 3.61
CA ASP A 151 -33.77 0.92 4.28
C ASP A 151 -32.76 0.93 5.45
N GLY A 152 -32.07 -0.19 5.71
CA GLY A 152 -31.12 -0.31 6.81
C GLY A 152 -29.72 0.14 6.41
N ASN A 153 -29.05 0.90 7.27
CA ASN A 153 -27.63 1.24 7.09
C ASN A 153 -26.89 1.41 8.43
N VAL A 154 -25.58 1.59 8.35
CA VAL A 154 -24.72 2.00 9.48
C VAL A 154 -23.89 3.21 9.09
N THR A 155 -23.91 4.27 9.88
CA THR A 155 -23.14 5.50 9.64
C THR A 155 -21.96 5.59 10.60
N PHE A 156 -20.81 6.09 10.15
CA PHE A 156 -19.72 6.53 11.03
C PHE A 156 -19.82 8.03 11.34
N ASP A 157 -19.41 8.45 12.55
CA ASP A 157 -19.15 9.86 12.86
C ASP A 157 -17.84 10.28 12.17
N VAL A 158 -17.98 10.82 10.96
CA VAL A 158 -16.83 11.18 10.12
C VAL A 158 -16.01 12.32 10.69
N GLU A 159 -16.60 13.23 11.48
CA GLU A 159 -15.90 14.37 12.08
C GLU A 159 -14.91 13.91 13.16
N LYS A 160 -15.29 12.86 13.90
CA LYS A 160 -14.47 12.27 14.96
C LYS A 160 -13.67 11.04 14.52
N PHE A 161 -13.74 10.70 13.23
CA PHE A 161 -13.10 9.50 12.71
C PHE A 161 -11.57 9.57 12.87
N SER A 162 -11.05 8.74 13.77
CA SER A 162 -9.63 8.66 14.07
C SER A 162 -8.92 7.70 13.13
N ASN A 163 -7.62 7.89 12.93
CA ASN A 163 -6.80 6.99 12.12
C ASN A 163 -7.25 6.84 10.65
N ARG A 164 -7.72 7.94 10.06
CA ARG A 164 -8.35 7.95 8.72
C ARG A 164 -7.38 7.57 7.58
N PRO A 165 -7.83 6.77 6.58
CA PRO A 165 -7.07 6.53 5.34
C PRO A 165 -6.82 7.80 4.52
N THR A 166 -5.59 7.95 4.02
CA THR A 166 -5.17 9.08 3.15
C THR A 166 -4.31 8.63 1.98
N ASP A 167 -3.31 7.78 2.24
CA ASP A 167 -2.37 7.31 1.21
C ASP A 167 -2.68 5.94 0.65
N ALA A 168 -3.37 5.14 1.44
CA ALA A 168 -3.85 3.84 1.07
C ALA A 168 -5.08 3.49 1.90
N ILE A 169 -5.89 2.61 1.35
CA ILE A 169 -7.08 2.09 2.01
C ILE A 169 -7.20 0.60 1.68
N THR A 170 -7.58 -0.19 2.69
CA THR A 170 -8.11 -1.54 2.48
C THR A 170 -9.44 -1.65 3.18
N ILE A 171 -10.43 -2.22 2.51
CA ILE A 171 -11.74 -2.54 3.07
C ILE A 171 -11.93 -4.04 2.96
N SER A 172 -12.32 -4.69 4.05
CA SER A 172 -12.52 -6.14 4.10
C SER A 172 -13.79 -6.47 4.87
N LEU A 173 -14.58 -7.42 4.37
CA LEU A 173 -15.76 -7.93 5.06
C LEU A 173 -16.11 -9.35 4.61
N TRP A 174 -16.89 -10.02 5.45
CA TRP A 174 -17.67 -11.19 5.07
C TRP A 174 -19.08 -10.78 4.67
N LEU A 175 -19.62 -11.41 3.62
CA LEU A 175 -20.91 -11.06 3.04
C LEU A 175 -21.69 -12.30 2.63
N ASN A 176 -22.99 -12.33 2.95
CA ASN A 176 -23.97 -13.25 2.40
C ASN A 176 -25.22 -12.47 1.98
N LEU A 177 -25.42 -12.32 0.68
CA LEU A 177 -26.56 -11.58 0.13
C LEU A 177 -27.73 -12.50 -0.20
N SER A 178 -28.96 -12.03 0.03
CA SER A 178 -30.16 -12.74 -0.40
C SER A 178 -30.41 -12.61 -1.91
N GLN A 179 -29.91 -11.53 -2.52
CA GLN A 179 -29.99 -11.25 -3.95
C GLN A 179 -28.72 -10.54 -4.42
N VAL A 180 -28.35 -10.75 -5.68
CA VAL A 180 -27.14 -10.16 -6.28
C VAL A 180 -27.41 -9.42 -7.59
N ASN A 181 -28.68 -9.37 -8.03
CA ASN A 181 -29.08 -8.70 -9.26
C ASN A 181 -29.29 -7.21 -9.00
N GLY A 182 -28.88 -6.37 -9.94
CA GLY A 182 -28.86 -4.92 -9.76
C GLY A 182 -27.63 -4.45 -8.98
N SER A 183 -27.68 -3.22 -8.48
CA SER A 183 -26.56 -2.60 -7.76
C SER A 183 -26.82 -2.63 -6.26
N HIS A 184 -25.80 -3.01 -5.49
CA HIS A 184 -25.85 -3.09 -4.03
C HIS A 184 -24.63 -2.37 -3.46
N GLU A 185 -24.87 -1.29 -2.70
CA GLU A 185 -23.79 -0.52 -2.08
C GLU A 185 -23.39 -1.15 -0.74
N LEU A 186 -22.16 -1.63 -0.61
CA LEU A 186 -21.66 -2.26 0.61
C LEU A 186 -21.08 -1.24 1.57
N PHE A 187 -20.19 -0.39 1.05
CA PHE A 187 -19.58 0.70 1.76
C PHE A 187 -19.34 1.85 0.81
N PHE A 188 -19.65 3.06 1.25
CA PHE A 188 -19.26 4.25 0.52
C PHE A 188 -18.84 5.40 1.43
N THR A 189 -18.00 6.28 0.90
CA THR A 189 -17.66 7.56 1.52
C THR A 189 -18.03 8.68 0.57
N CYS A 190 -18.54 9.80 1.07
CA CYS A 190 -18.76 10.98 0.24
C CYS A 190 -17.89 12.14 0.68
N GLY A 191 -17.55 13.06 -0.22
CA GLY A 191 -16.72 14.21 0.13
C GLY A 191 -16.19 14.96 -1.08
N THR A 192 -15.14 15.74 -0.88
CA THR A 192 -14.40 16.44 -1.94
C THR A 192 -12.98 15.86 -2.04
N PRO A 193 -12.75 14.83 -2.89
CA PRO A 193 -11.50 14.05 -2.97
C PRO A 193 -10.21 14.83 -3.26
N GLU A 194 -10.30 16.02 -3.85
CA GLU A 194 -9.16 16.74 -4.44
C GLU A 194 -8.13 17.24 -3.43
N LEU A 195 -8.53 17.48 -2.17
CA LEU A 195 -7.66 18.17 -1.23
C LEU A 195 -6.73 17.23 -0.44
N TYR A 196 -7.10 15.95 -0.26
CA TYR A 196 -6.40 15.04 0.67
C TYR A 196 -6.37 13.56 0.27
N ASN A 197 -6.71 13.23 -0.99
CA ASN A 197 -6.87 11.83 -1.45
C ASN A 197 -7.90 11.04 -0.63
N MET A 198 -8.87 11.74 -0.06
CA MET A 198 -9.98 11.13 0.66
C MET A 198 -11.09 10.91 -0.35
N GLY A 199 -11.00 9.77 -1.03
CA GLY A 199 -11.86 9.42 -2.16
C GLY A 199 -13.35 9.38 -1.84
N ASP A 200 -14.15 9.60 -2.88
CA ASP A 200 -15.54 9.16 -2.92
C ASP A 200 -15.52 7.67 -3.27
N TYR A 201 -15.26 6.85 -2.24
CA TYR A 201 -15.04 5.42 -2.42
C TYR A 201 -16.38 4.72 -2.53
N HIS A 202 -16.46 3.77 -3.46
CA HIS A 202 -17.61 2.88 -3.58
C HIS A 202 -17.14 1.44 -3.64
N PHE A 203 -17.56 0.67 -2.63
CA PHE A 203 -17.43 -0.78 -2.62
C PHE A 203 -18.82 -1.39 -2.77
N ALA A 204 -19.06 -2.06 -3.88
CA ALA A 204 -20.40 -2.44 -4.30
C ALA A 204 -20.42 -3.81 -4.99
N ILE A 205 -21.63 -4.35 -5.18
CA ILE A 205 -21.91 -5.48 -6.05
C ILE A 205 -22.82 -4.99 -7.19
N ASP A 206 -22.48 -5.30 -8.44
CA ASP A 206 -23.39 -5.11 -9.58
C ASP A 206 -23.58 -6.45 -10.30
N ASP A 207 -24.81 -6.96 -10.34
CA ASP A 207 -25.15 -8.24 -11.01
C ASP A 207 -24.19 -9.38 -10.63
N GLY A 208 -23.91 -9.48 -9.32
CA GLY A 208 -22.98 -10.46 -8.73
C GLY A 208 -21.50 -10.14 -8.91
N LYS A 209 -21.10 -9.08 -9.63
CA LYS A 209 -19.70 -8.65 -9.73
C LYS A 209 -19.34 -7.74 -8.58
N VAL A 210 -18.25 -8.04 -7.87
CA VAL A 210 -17.69 -7.12 -6.87
C VAL A 210 -17.02 -5.96 -7.61
N ARG A 211 -17.35 -4.73 -7.23
CA ARG A 211 -16.78 -3.50 -7.79
C ARG A 211 -16.16 -2.66 -6.69
N TRP A 212 -14.95 -2.20 -6.94
CA TRP A 212 -14.22 -1.27 -6.10
C TRP A 212 -13.76 -0.08 -6.93
N LEU A 213 -14.17 1.12 -6.56
CA LEU A 213 -13.80 2.34 -7.27
C LEU A 213 -13.63 3.54 -6.35
N GLU A 214 -13.03 4.57 -6.89
CA GLU A 214 -13.01 5.93 -6.34
C GLU A 214 -13.52 6.89 -7.42
N GLU A 215 -14.60 7.61 -7.12
CA GLU A 215 -15.10 8.70 -7.95
C GLU A 215 -14.35 10.01 -7.65
N LEU A 216 -14.18 10.82 -8.69
CA LEU A 216 -13.59 12.15 -8.63
C LEU A 216 -14.69 13.20 -8.81
N PRO A 217 -14.50 14.42 -8.25
CA PRO A 217 -15.39 15.53 -8.56
C PRO A 217 -15.53 15.74 -10.07
N GLY A 218 -16.74 16.06 -10.51
CA GLY A 218 -17.04 16.27 -11.94
C GLY A 218 -17.27 15.00 -12.75
N GLY A 219 -17.35 13.82 -12.12
CA GLY A 219 -17.85 12.59 -12.75
C GLY A 219 -16.76 11.68 -13.35
N GLY A 220 -15.49 11.93 -13.05
CA GLY A 220 -14.39 11.01 -13.39
C GLY A 220 -14.27 9.85 -12.39
N THR A 221 -13.52 8.82 -12.73
CA THR A 221 -13.09 7.78 -11.77
C THR A 221 -11.58 7.78 -11.68
N ARG A 222 -11.04 7.75 -10.45
CA ARG A 222 -9.61 7.61 -10.24
C ARG A 222 -9.16 6.21 -10.60
N PHE A 223 -9.87 5.21 -10.10
CA PHE A 223 -9.72 3.81 -10.47
C PHE A 223 -11.08 3.13 -10.41
N LYS A 224 -11.20 2.04 -11.17
CA LYS A 224 -12.33 1.11 -11.10
C LYS A 224 -11.81 -0.29 -11.35
N VAL A 225 -12.11 -1.21 -10.44
CA VAL A 225 -11.80 -2.63 -10.57
C VAL A 225 -13.10 -3.40 -10.39
N SER A 226 -13.33 -4.40 -11.25
CA SER A 226 -14.45 -5.33 -11.12
C SER A 226 -13.91 -6.77 -11.08
N SER A 227 -14.54 -7.62 -10.27
CA SER A 227 -14.11 -9.01 -10.12
C SER A 227 -14.22 -9.82 -11.42
N ASN A 228 -13.32 -10.78 -11.59
CA ASN A 228 -13.36 -11.69 -12.74
C ASN A 228 -14.48 -12.73 -12.62
N ALA A 229 -14.84 -13.12 -11.40
CA ALA A 229 -15.95 -14.03 -11.09
C ALA A 229 -17.16 -13.29 -10.52
N THR A 230 -18.34 -13.88 -10.65
CA THR A 230 -19.56 -13.45 -9.95
C THR A 230 -19.72 -14.21 -8.63
N ILE A 231 -20.25 -13.52 -7.62
CA ILE A 231 -20.73 -14.14 -6.39
C ILE A 231 -22.19 -14.58 -6.56
N LYS A 232 -22.62 -15.54 -5.74
CA LYS A 232 -23.99 -16.06 -5.73
C LYS A 232 -24.71 -15.65 -4.45
N SER A 233 -26.02 -15.48 -4.53
CA SER A 233 -26.85 -15.29 -3.34
C SER A 233 -26.83 -16.52 -2.43
N GLY A 234 -27.11 -16.32 -1.14
CA GLY A 234 -27.19 -17.35 -0.11
C GLY A 234 -25.84 -17.96 0.32
N SER A 235 -24.72 -17.50 -0.24
CA SER A 235 -23.37 -18.01 0.04
C SER A 235 -22.50 -16.95 0.70
N TRP A 236 -21.66 -17.39 1.64
CA TRP A 236 -20.67 -16.53 2.29
C TRP A 236 -19.45 -16.31 1.39
N TYR A 237 -19.09 -15.04 1.20
CA TYR A 237 -17.85 -14.63 0.54
C TYR A 237 -17.09 -13.66 1.44
N HIS A 238 -15.76 -13.83 1.51
CA HIS A 238 -14.88 -12.80 2.03
C HIS A 238 -14.42 -11.94 0.86
N ILE A 239 -14.66 -10.64 0.90
CA ILE A 239 -14.27 -9.72 -0.17
C ILE A 239 -13.41 -8.60 0.39
N THR A 240 -12.38 -8.24 -0.38
CA THR A 240 -11.43 -7.21 0.02
C THR A 240 -11.08 -6.32 -1.16
N GLY A 241 -11.23 -5.01 -0.97
CA GLY A 241 -10.75 -3.98 -1.90
C GLY A 241 -9.55 -3.27 -1.32
N THR A 242 -8.47 -3.14 -2.09
CA THR A 242 -7.29 -2.36 -1.68
C THR A 242 -7.02 -1.25 -2.68
N TYR A 243 -6.52 -0.11 -2.21
CA TYR A 243 -5.96 0.93 -3.07
C TYR A 243 -4.78 1.61 -2.39
N ARG A 244 -3.75 1.95 -3.17
CA ARG A 244 -2.62 2.76 -2.74
C ARG A 244 -2.39 3.89 -3.73
N HIS A 245 -2.53 5.12 -3.26
CA HIS A 245 -2.36 6.33 -4.08
C HIS A 245 -0.94 6.44 -4.63
N THR A 246 0.09 6.24 -3.80
CA THR A 246 1.50 6.44 -4.19
C THR A 246 1.98 5.50 -5.29
N THR A 247 1.37 4.33 -5.42
CA THR A 247 1.66 3.37 -6.49
C THR A 247 0.57 3.35 -7.55
N GLY A 248 -0.56 4.05 -7.36
CA GLY A 248 -1.71 4.00 -8.25
C GLY A 248 -2.33 2.60 -8.40
N ARG A 249 -2.20 1.74 -7.39
CA ARG A 249 -2.56 0.32 -7.51
C ARG A 249 -3.84 0.01 -6.75
N ALA A 250 -4.85 -0.50 -7.46
CA ALA A 250 -6.11 -0.96 -6.90
C ALA A 250 -6.27 -2.47 -7.12
N ARG A 251 -6.74 -3.20 -6.11
CA ARG A 251 -6.93 -4.67 -6.20
C ARG A 251 -8.23 -5.10 -5.56
N LEU A 252 -8.78 -6.19 -6.09
CA LEU A 252 -9.94 -6.89 -5.56
C LEU A 252 -9.57 -8.33 -5.25
N TYR A 253 -9.99 -8.81 -4.09
CA TYR A 253 -9.81 -10.19 -3.64
C TYR A 253 -11.16 -10.80 -3.29
N ILE A 254 -11.33 -12.08 -3.62
CA ILE A 254 -12.47 -12.90 -3.20
C ILE A 254 -11.91 -14.16 -2.54
N ASN A 255 -12.36 -14.46 -1.32
CA ASN A 255 -11.93 -15.60 -0.52
C ASN A 255 -10.39 -15.68 -0.38
N GLY A 256 -9.76 -14.52 -0.15
CA GLY A 256 -8.31 -14.42 0.03
C GLY A 256 -7.49 -14.41 -1.26
N LEU A 257 -8.08 -14.73 -2.41
CA LEU A 257 -7.38 -14.82 -3.70
C LEU A 257 -7.58 -13.54 -4.52
N LEU A 258 -6.54 -13.10 -5.23
CA LEU A 258 -6.61 -11.96 -6.14
C LEU A 258 -7.61 -12.26 -7.25
N SER A 259 -8.66 -11.47 -7.34
CA SER A 259 -9.67 -11.58 -8.39
C SER A 259 -9.30 -10.73 -9.59
N ASN A 260 -8.93 -9.46 -9.38
CA ASN A 260 -8.53 -8.55 -10.43
C ASN A 260 -7.74 -7.35 -9.86
N GLU A 261 -7.02 -6.63 -10.71
CA GLU A 261 -6.29 -5.41 -10.35
C GLU A 261 -6.33 -4.35 -11.44
N ALA A 262 -6.17 -3.09 -11.05
CA ALA A 262 -5.92 -1.97 -11.94
C ALA A 262 -4.68 -1.20 -11.48
N GLN A 263 -3.91 -0.74 -12.46
CA GLN A 263 -2.70 0.04 -12.27
C GLN A 263 -2.84 1.36 -13.00
N LEU A 264 -2.81 2.47 -12.27
CA LEU A 264 -2.83 3.80 -12.86
C LEU A 264 -1.47 4.11 -13.47
N LEU A 265 -1.50 4.63 -14.70
CA LEU A 265 -0.31 5.04 -15.44
C LEU A 265 0.17 6.45 -15.04
N THR A 266 -0.75 7.28 -14.55
CA THR A 266 -0.47 8.65 -14.10
C THR A 266 -1.10 8.87 -12.74
N ILE A 267 -0.30 9.31 -11.77
CA ILE A 267 -0.76 9.63 -10.41
C ILE A 267 -0.79 11.16 -10.29
N SER A 268 -1.98 11.72 -10.04
CA SER A 268 -2.14 13.15 -9.80
C SER A 268 -1.31 13.59 -8.59
N LYS A 269 -0.64 14.74 -8.68
CA LYS A 269 0.11 15.31 -7.55
C LYS A 269 -0.85 15.75 -6.44
N ARG A 270 -0.41 15.63 -5.19
CA ARG A 270 -1.15 16.13 -4.01
C ARG A 270 -1.33 17.64 -4.10
N SER A 271 -2.53 18.13 -3.81
CA SER A 271 -2.68 19.52 -3.36
C SER A 271 -2.16 19.61 -1.93
N VAL A 272 -1.41 20.67 -1.61
CA VAL A 272 -0.78 20.85 -0.28
C VAL A 272 -1.89 20.89 0.78
N VAL A 273 -1.70 20.14 1.87
CA VAL A 273 -2.51 20.23 3.10
C VAL A 273 -2.46 21.68 3.61
N PRO A 274 -3.52 22.51 3.53
CA PRO A 274 -3.56 23.72 4.35
C PRO A 274 -3.39 23.30 5.82
N ASN A 275 -2.59 24.08 6.55
CA ASN A 275 -2.24 23.85 7.95
C ASN A 275 -3.40 23.25 8.76
N LEU A 276 -3.06 22.36 9.70
CA LEU A 276 -3.98 21.67 10.64
C LEU A 276 -5.00 22.58 11.36
N SER A 277 -4.89 23.91 11.24
CA SER A 277 -5.80 24.90 11.80
C SER A 277 -7.08 25.15 10.96
N ASN A 278 -7.17 24.68 9.71
CA ASN A 278 -8.38 24.81 8.88
C ASN A 278 -9.00 23.43 8.57
N THR A 279 -9.62 22.85 9.59
CA THR A 279 -10.17 21.48 9.60
C THR A 279 -11.50 21.30 8.85
N THR A 280 -12.09 22.35 8.28
CA THR A 280 -13.47 22.34 7.74
C THR A 280 -13.61 21.84 6.30
N HIS A 281 -12.52 21.68 5.53
CA HIS A 281 -12.58 21.31 4.11
C HIS A 281 -11.94 19.95 3.77
N ALA A 282 -11.54 19.18 4.78
CA ALA A 282 -10.59 18.07 4.64
C ALA A 282 -11.14 16.69 5.07
N GLN A 283 -12.46 16.50 5.01
CA GLN A 283 -13.09 15.38 5.71
C GLN A 283 -14.06 14.63 4.80
N TRP A 284 -14.21 13.33 5.06
CA TRP A 284 -15.38 12.61 4.56
C TRP A 284 -16.60 13.37 5.07
N LYS A 285 -17.54 13.68 4.20
CA LYS A 285 -18.85 14.20 4.57
C LYS A 285 -19.77 13.08 5.04
N CYS A 286 -19.49 11.85 4.64
CA CYS A 286 -20.14 10.66 5.13
C CYS A 286 -19.27 9.42 4.90
N ALA A 287 -19.51 8.38 5.70
CA ALA A 287 -18.98 7.04 5.52
C ALA A 287 -20.05 6.07 6.03
N ASN A 288 -20.53 5.15 5.19
CA ASN A 288 -21.68 4.31 5.50
C ASN A 288 -21.50 2.87 5.04
N LEU A 289 -22.07 1.94 5.81
CA LEU A 289 -22.34 0.57 5.37
C LEU A 289 -23.79 0.46 4.91
N GLY A 290 -24.01 -0.11 3.73
CA GLY A 290 -25.31 -0.10 3.10
C GLY A 290 -25.73 1.30 2.62
N SER A 291 -26.78 1.34 1.83
CA SER A 291 -27.42 2.57 1.37
C SER A 291 -28.84 2.65 1.95
N SER A 292 -29.22 3.81 2.47
CA SER A 292 -30.63 4.10 2.81
C SER A 292 -31.46 4.50 1.58
N LYS A 293 -30.82 4.65 0.40
CA LYS A 293 -31.51 4.91 -0.86
C LYS A 293 -31.97 3.59 -1.49
N LYS A 294 -33.23 3.59 -1.95
CA LYS A 294 -33.92 2.42 -2.52
C LYS A 294 -33.36 1.92 -3.85
N ASP A 295 -32.51 2.70 -4.54
CA ASP A 295 -31.94 2.35 -5.84
C ASP A 295 -30.72 1.42 -5.73
N LYS A 296 -30.12 1.30 -4.53
CA LYS A 296 -29.00 0.37 -4.27
C LYS A 296 -29.19 -0.43 -2.99
N PRO A 297 -30.31 -1.15 -2.82
CA PRO A 297 -30.64 -1.80 -1.56
C PRO A 297 -29.62 -2.89 -1.25
N LEU A 298 -29.20 -2.99 0.02
CA LEU A 298 -28.35 -4.08 0.47
C LEU A 298 -29.17 -5.04 1.32
N GLN A 299 -29.49 -6.21 0.77
CA GLN A 299 -30.25 -7.25 1.47
C GLN A 299 -29.37 -8.45 1.75
N GLY A 300 -29.04 -8.66 3.01
CA GLY A 300 -28.14 -9.75 3.41
C GLY A 300 -27.54 -9.55 4.78
N ILE A 301 -26.56 -10.38 5.08
CA ILE A 301 -25.79 -10.34 6.33
C ILE A 301 -24.35 -9.97 5.98
N MET A 302 -23.85 -8.93 6.62
CA MET A 302 -22.46 -8.54 6.64
C MET A 302 -21.86 -8.94 7.99
N ASP A 303 -20.59 -9.31 7.96
CA ASP A 303 -19.87 -9.63 9.17
C ASP A 303 -18.41 -9.16 9.04
N GLU A 304 -17.74 -8.97 10.19
CA GLU A 304 -16.30 -8.79 10.25
C GLU A 304 -15.75 -7.61 9.43
N PHE A 305 -16.50 -6.49 9.40
CA PHE A 305 -16.19 -5.33 8.57
C PHE A 305 -14.98 -4.56 9.11
N ARG A 306 -13.99 -4.31 8.25
CA ARG A 306 -12.73 -3.65 8.62
C ARG A 306 -12.34 -2.58 7.60
N ILE A 307 -11.88 -1.44 8.12
CA ILE A 307 -11.20 -0.39 7.34
C ILE A 307 -9.76 -0.32 7.82
N PHE A 308 -8.84 -0.26 6.86
CA PHE A 308 -7.41 -0.10 7.09
C PHE A 308 -6.92 1.14 6.34
N LYS A 309 -6.06 1.95 6.97
CA LYS A 309 -5.35 3.07 6.32
C LYS A 309 -4.09 2.67 5.52
N CYS A 310 -3.91 1.37 5.29
CA CYS A 310 -2.82 0.83 4.50
C CYS A 310 -3.32 -0.17 3.45
N GLU A 311 -2.51 -0.41 2.43
CA GLU A 311 -2.72 -1.52 1.49
C GLU A 311 -2.18 -2.80 2.15
N LEU A 312 -3.06 -3.76 2.42
CA LEU A 312 -2.68 -5.06 2.95
C LEU A 312 -2.00 -5.92 1.89
N LEU A 313 -1.06 -6.76 2.34
CA LEU A 313 -0.41 -7.77 1.52
C LEU A 313 -1.36 -8.95 1.24
N PRO A 314 -1.19 -9.66 0.11
CA PRO A 314 -2.00 -10.84 -0.21
C PRO A 314 -2.05 -11.88 0.92
N GLN A 315 -0.94 -12.09 1.63
CA GLN A 315 -0.90 -13.04 2.75
C GLN A 315 -1.71 -12.57 3.96
N GLU A 316 -1.76 -11.26 4.23
CA GLU A 316 -2.58 -10.70 5.30
C GLU A 316 -4.06 -10.83 4.97
N ILE A 317 -4.44 -10.62 3.70
CA ILE A 317 -5.79 -10.82 3.21
C ILE A 317 -6.19 -12.31 3.28
N MET A 318 -5.27 -13.21 2.97
CA MET A 318 -5.47 -14.66 3.14
C MET A 318 -5.61 -15.04 4.62
N ASP A 319 -4.87 -14.41 5.52
CA ASP A 319 -5.01 -14.62 6.97
C ASP A 319 -6.35 -14.07 7.49
N LEU A 320 -6.83 -12.92 6.98
CA LEU A 320 -8.19 -12.42 7.27
C LEU A 320 -9.26 -13.42 6.81
N TYR A 321 -9.14 -13.96 5.61
CA TYR A 321 -10.08 -14.96 5.09
C TYR A 321 -10.03 -16.29 5.87
N SER A 322 -8.85 -16.86 6.07
CA SER A 322 -8.73 -18.23 6.59
C SER A 322 -8.80 -18.32 8.12
N LYS A 323 -8.47 -17.23 8.82
CA LYS A 323 -8.32 -17.24 10.29
C LYS A 323 -9.10 -16.11 10.98
N ASN A 324 -9.64 -15.14 10.23
CA ASN A 324 -10.24 -13.94 10.80
C ASN A 324 -9.28 -13.16 11.73
N THR A 325 -7.98 -13.13 11.39
CA THR A 325 -6.95 -12.48 12.21
C THR A 325 -6.20 -11.39 11.47
N VAL A 326 -5.98 -10.26 12.15
CA VAL A 326 -5.01 -9.24 11.72
C VAL A 326 -3.65 -9.58 12.35
N LYS A 327 -2.63 -9.82 11.52
CA LYS A 327 -1.26 -9.95 12.02
C LYS A 327 -0.80 -8.61 12.59
N LYS A 328 -0.56 -8.56 13.90
CA LYS A 328 0.25 -7.50 14.51
C LYS A 328 1.71 -7.86 14.23
N PHE A 329 2.30 -7.32 13.17
CA PHE A 329 3.74 -7.48 13.01
C PHE A 329 4.41 -6.74 14.18
N ARG A 330 5.04 -7.48 15.07
CA ARG A 330 6.11 -6.92 15.89
C ARG A 330 7.22 -6.60 14.89
N ILE A 331 7.63 -5.34 14.82
CA ILE A 331 8.83 -4.93 14.09
C ILE A 331 9.96 -5.88 14.54
N PRO A 332 10.46 -6.77 13.68
CA PRO A 332 11.53 -7.67 14.07
C PRO A 332 12.77 -6.80 14.31
N ALA A 333 13.26 -6.77 15.55
CA ALA A 333 14.58 -6.21 15.79
C ALA A 333 15.59 -6.99 14.94
N ALA A 334 16.50 -6.30 14.25
CA ALA A 334 17.64 -6.98 13.66
C ALA A 334 18.29 -7.85 14.74
N LYS A 335 18.42 -9.16 14.48
CA LYS A 335 19.18 -10.06 15.37
C LYS A 335 20.54 -9.41 15.59
N SER A 336 20.82 -8.97 16.81
CA SER A 336 22.19 -8.60 17.18
C SER A 336 22.99 -9.88 17.02
N THR A 337 23.78 -9.97 15.96
CA THR A 337 24.90 -10.88 15.94
C THR A 337 25.85 -10.34 17.00
N LEU A 338 25.73 -10.87 18.22
CA LEU A 338 26.84 -10.84 19.16
C LEU A 338 27.96 -11.55 18.40
N VAL A 339 28.87 -10.75 17.86
CA VAL A 339 30.17 -11.24 17.43
C VAL A 339 30.80 -11.80 18.70
N GLU A 340 30.76 -13.12 18.84
CA GLU A 340 31.63 -13.81 19.79
C GLU A 340 33.04 -13.31 19.49
N ARG A 341 33.59 -12.52 20.42
CA ARG A 341 34.98 -12.11 20.34
C ARG A 341 35.82 -13.39 20.36
N PRO A 342 36.80 -13.56 19.46
CA PRO A 342 37.70 -14.70 19.55
C PRO A 342 38.40 -14.66 20.91
N LEU A 343 38.27 -15.74 21.67
CA LEU A 343 39.09 -15.97 22.85
C LEU A 343 40.54 -16.12 22.39
N TRP A 344 41.31 -15.04 22.43
CA TRP A 344 42.76 -15.14 22.33
C TRP A 344 43.25 -15.87 23.59
N ARG A 345 43.69 -17.12 23.38
CA ARG A 345 44.40 -17.95 24.35
C ARG A 345 45.47 -17.13 25.06
N LYS A 346 45.39 -17.04 26.38
CA LYS A 346 46.57 -16.85 27.23
C LYS A 346 47.13 -18.25 27.50
N GLU A 347 48.29 -18.56 26.95
CA GLU A 347 49.20 -19.53 27.58
C GLU A 347 50.48 -18.80 27.97
N PRO A 348 50.95 -18.95 29.22
CA PRO A 348 52.25 -18.48 29.65
C PRO A 348 53.31 -19.60 29.61
N PHE A 349 54.57 -19.15 29.72
CA PHE A 349 55.81 -19.90 30.01
C PHE A 349 56.63 -20.42 28.84
N PHE A 350 57.66 -19.64 28.50
CA PHE A 350 58.98 -20.17 28.16
C PHE A 350 59.82 -20.22 29.45
N SER A 351 60.20 -21.42 29.86
CA SER A 351 61.37 -21.66 30.71
C SER A 351 62.50 -22.15 29.82
N ASN A 352 63.63 -21.45 29.81
CA ASN A 352 64.95 -21.98 29.48
C ASN A 352 65.99 -21.06 30.11
N GLY A 353 66.80 -21.62 31.01
CA GLY A 353 67.84 -20.93 31.79
C GLY A 353 67.91 -21.50 33.20
#